data_AF-A0A1W9WI98-F1
#
_entry.id   AF-A0A1W9WI98-F1
#
_cell.length_a   1.000
_cell.length_b   1.000
_cell.length_c   1.000
_cell.angle_alpha   90.00
_cell.angle_beta   90.00
_cell.angle_gamma   90.00
#
_symmetry.space_group_name_H-M   'P 1'
#
loop_
_entity.id
_entity.type
_entity.pdbx_description
1 polymer ?
#
loop_
_entity_poly.entity_id
_entity_poly.type
_entity_poly.pdbx_seq_one_letter_code
_entity_poly.pdbx_strand_id
1 'polypeptide(L)'
;MKVVSCQFSVVSGWSVVSQWSAALRLLSSVLITLLSAILLCLPAFDLAQAQAEGGFPMGINLTSVCYWSAENPFIDIFKQSQPWKSQRKGSGYGKGGALDLDGNGWVQSLEPGQWADALMCRGQGHYPAGEYVCLYDGDGRIEFGFDAKVKKRQKGRIVLNVSPSKRGILLRLTATNPLDPVRNIRVIAPGFENTHHNRIFHPTFIDRWRGFKVIRFMDWMRTNNSKVENW
;
A
#
# COMPACT_ATOMS: atom_id res chain seq x y z
N MET A 1 99.81 -1.09 61.92
CA MET A 1 99.11 -2.30 61.44
C MET A 1 98.42 -2.97 62.62
N LYS A 2 97.13 -2.67 62.84
CA LYS A 2 96.19 -3.42 63.68
C LYS A 2 94.81 -2.84 63.40
N VAL A 3 93.97 -3.66 62.78
CA VAL A 3 92.64 -3.36 62.29
C VAL A 3 91.70 -3.21 63.50
N VAL A 4 91.05 -2.06 63.63
CA VAL A 4 90.00 -1.82 64.62
C VAL A 4 88.67 -2.07 63.92
N SER A 5 88.07 -3.22 64.21
CA SER A 5 86.70 -3.58 63.80
C SER A 5 85.78 -3.27 64.97
N CYS A 6 85.00 -2.19 64.86
CA CYS A 6 83.97 -1.83 65.82
C CYS A 6 82.60 -2.20 65.23
N GLN A 7 81.97 -3.27 65.75
CA GLN A 7 80.59 -3.61 65.41
C GLN A 7 79.64 -2.76 66.27
N PHE A 8 78.86 -1.90 65.62
CA PHE A 8 77.70 -1.24 66.22
C PHE A 8 76.49 -2.15 66.07
N SER A 9 75.86 -2.53 67.19
CA SER A 9 74.53 -3.14 67.22
C SER A 9 73.48 -2.09 66.88
N VAL A 10 72.74 -2.31 65.79
CA VAL A 10 71.50 -1.59 65.49
C VAL A 10 70.34 -2.49 65.94
N VAL A 11 69.65 -2.07 66.98
CA VAL A 11 68.32 -2.59 67.34
C VAL A 11 67.33 -1.93 66.38
N SER A 12 66.72 -2.69 65.48
CA SER A 12 65.69 -2.17 64.57
C SER A 12 64.49 -3.11 64.47
N GLY A 13 63.47 -2.87 65.30
CA GLY A 13 62.05 -2.86 64.90
C GLY A 13 61.47 -4.02 64.11
N TRP A 14 61.75 -5.28 64.44
CA TRP A 14 61.02 -6.43 63.89
C TRP A 14 59.75 -6.71 64.71
N SER A 15 58.71 -5.87 64.57
CA SER A 15 57.36 -6.27 65.03
C SER A 15 56.17 -5.53 64.40
N VAL A 16 56.39 -4.52 63.54
CA VAL A 16 55.26 -3.73 62.97
C VAL A 16 54.94 -4.07 61.50
N VAL A 17 55.79 -4.84 60.81
CA VAL A 17 55.62 -5.10 59.36
C VAL A 17 54.79 -6.35 59.03
N SER A 18 54.53 -7.25 59.98
CA SER A 18 53.82 -8.51 59.69
C SER A 18 52.28 -8.42 59.74
N GLN A 19 51.70 -7.33 60.27
CA GLN A 19 50.24 -7.18 60.34
C GLN A 19 49.61 -6.50 59.11
N TRP A 20 50.42 -5.89 58.23
CA TRP A 20 49.93 -5.16 57.06
C TRP A 20 49.78 -6.01 55.79
N SER A 21 50.20 -7.29 55.80
CA SER A 21 50.14 -8.16 54.62
C SER A 21 48.85 -8.98 54.51
N ALA A 22 48.14 -9.24 55.62
CA ALA A 22 46.88 -9.98 55.61
C ALA A 22 45.69 -9.09 55.23
N ALA A 23 45.61 -7.88 55.77
CA ALA A 23 44.53 -6.93 55.48
C ALA A 23 44.52 -6.51 53.99
N LEU A 24 45.71 -6.33 53.39
CA LEU A 24 45.84 -5.94 51.98
C LEU A 24 45.51 -7.09 51.00
N ARG A 25 45.68 -8.35 51.42
CA ARG A 25 45.32 -9.55 50.63
C ARG A 25 43.83 -9.89 50.70
N LEU A 26 43.16 -9.56 51.81
CA LEU A 26 41.71 -9.68 51.96
C LEU A 26 40.97 -8.57 51.21
N LEU A 27 41.51 -7.35 51.22
CA LEU A 27 40.93 -6.23 50.45
C LEU A 27 41.01 -6.46 48.93
N SER A 28 42.09 -7.09 48.42
CA SER A 28 42.20 -7.39 46.98
C SER A 28 41.29 -8.53 46.53
N SER A 29 41.12 -9.58 47.33
CA SER A 29 40.24 -10.70 46.99
C SER A 29 38.76 -10.33 47.08
N VAL A 30 38.36 -9.53 48.08
CA VAL A 30 36.98 -9.02 48.21
C VAL A 30 36.63 -8.02 47.11
N LEU A 31 37.55 -7.11 46.73
CA LEU A 31 37.33 -6.20 45.58
C LEU A 31 37.23 -6.97 44.26
N ILE A 32 38.06 -7.99 44.05
CA ILE A 32 38.04 -8.79 42.82
C ILE A 32 36.75 -9.62 42.73
N THR A 33 36.23 -10.18 43.83
CA THR A 33 34.94 -10.88 43.85
C THR A 33 33.73 -9.94 43.74
N LEU A 34 33.81 -8.72 44.30
CA LEU A 34 32.74 -7.71 44.12
C LEU A 34 32.70 -7.16 42.70
N LEU A 35 33.85 -6.96 42.04
CA LEU A 35 33.89 -6.57 40.62
C LEU A 35 33.40 -7.70 39.69
N SER A 36 33.63 -8.96 40.02
CA SER A 36 33.10 -10.08 39.22
C SER A 36 31.62 -10.36 39.49
N ALA A 37 31.12 -10.12 40.70
CA ALA A 37 29.69 -10.21 41.01
C ALA A 37 28.86 -9.07 40.37
N ILE A 38 29.43 -7.87 40.24
CA ILE A 38 28.77 -6.75 39.56
C ILE A 38 28.76 -6.95 38.03
N LEU A 39 29.78 -7.62 37.46
CA LEU A 39 29.79 -7.95 36.03
C LEU A 39 28.81 -9.09 35.66
N LEU A 40 28.44 -9.95 36.62
CA LEU A 40 27.46 -11.04 36.47
C LEU A 40 26.00 -10.60 36.71
N CYS A 41 25.78 -9.41 37.27
CA CYS A 41 24.45 -8.84 37.53
C CYS A 41 24.13 -7.62 36.64
N LEU A 42 24.98 -7.31 35.66
CA LEU A 42 24.53 -6.46 34.56
C LEU A 42 23.39 -7.25 33.89
N PRO A 43 22.17 -6.69 33.76
CA PRO A 43 21.23 -7.28 32.83
C PRO A 43 22.01 -7.40 31.53
N ALA A 44 22.03 -8.59 30.93
CA ALA A 44 22.38 -8.67 29.53
C ALA A 44 21.51 -7.58 28.89
N PHE A 45 22.14 -6.48 28.46
CA PHE A 45 21.55 -5.67 27.44
C PHE A 45 21.47 -6.66 26.30
N ASP A 46 20.33 -7.33 26.23
CA ASP A 46 19.81 -7.84 25.00
C ASP A 46 19.88 -6.59 24.13
N LEU A 47 20.96 -6.51 23.34
CA LEU A 47 20.86 -5.90 22.04
C LEU A 47 19.83 -6.79 21.37
N ALA A 48 18.56 -6.56 21.72
CA ALA A 48 17.45 -6.88 20.90
C ALA A 48 17.90 -6.29 19.58
N GLN A 49 18.40 -7.17 18.71
CA GLN A 49 18.32 -6.92 17.30
C GLN A 49 16.87 -6.50 17.18
N ALA A 50 16.65 -5.20 16.94
CA ALA A 50 15.41 -4.77 16.36
C ALA A 50 15.37 -5.61 15.09
N GLN A 51 14.73 -6.76 15.20
CA GLN A 51 14.40 -7.62 14.11
C GLN A 51 13.53 -6.69 13.32
N ALA A 52 14.14 -6.01 12.33
CA ALA A 52 13.49 -4.95 11.59
C ALA A 52 12.20 -5.57 11.12
N GLU A 53 11.08 -5.22 11.76
CA GLU A 53 9.81 -5.86 11.48
C GLU A 53 9.62 -5.62 9.99
N GLY A 54 9.69 -6.69 9.20
CA GLY A 54 9.97 -6.61 7.77
C GLY A 54 9.24 -5.44 7.12
N GLY A 55 10.02 -4.52 6.55
CA GLY A 55 9.50 -3.29 5.96
C GLY A 55 10.59 -2.24 5.85
N PHE A 56 10.56 -1.48 4.76
CA PHE A 56 11.44 -0.35 4.56
C PHE A 56 11.03 0.78 5.51
N PRO A 57 11.97 1.45 6.23
CA PRO A 57 11.67 2.63 7.05
C PRO A 57 11.41 3.86 6.17
N MET A 58 10.60 3.70 5.13
CA MET A 58 10.30 4.69 4.11
C MET A 58 8.79 4.86 4.02
N GLY A 59 8.38 6.11 3.84
CA GLY A 59 7.03 6.47 3.46
C GLY A 59 6.92 6.73 1.96
N ILE A 60 5.74 6.50 1.40
CA ILE A 60 5.47 6.80 -0.01
C ILE A 60 4.07 7.40 -0.20
N ASN A 61 3.90 8.21 -1.26
CA ASN A 61 2.59 8.65 -1.72
C ASN A 61 2.08 7.68 -2.78
N LEU A 62 0.80 7.30 -2.68
CA LEU A 62 0.09 6.66 -3.79
C LEU A 62 -0.21 7.68 -4.87
N THR A 63 -0.13 7.26 -6.14
CA THR A 63 -0.52 8.08 -7.29
C THR A 63 -2.04 8.14 -7.46
N SER A 64 -2.55 9.11 -8.23
CA SER A 64 -3.98 9.32 -8.48
C SER A 64 -4.72 8.07 -8.98
N VAL A 65 -5.94 7.85 -8.46
CA VAL A 65 -6.90 6.91 -9.07
C VAL A 65 -7.52 7.55 -10.31
N CYS A 66 -7.11 7.06 -11.48
CA CYS A 66 -7.67 7.49 -12.76
C CYS A 66 -7.48 6.40 -13.82
N TYR A 67 -8.23 6.51 -14.90
CA TYR A 67 -8.28 5.46 -15.93
C TYR A 67 -6.99 5.29 -16.72
N TRP A 68 -6.03 6.21 -16.62
CA TRP A 68 -4.71 6.11 -17.25
C TRP A 68 -3.59 5.84 -16.24
N SER A 69 -3.94 5.50 -14.99
CA SER A 69 -2.95 5.18 -13.96
C SER A 69 -2.19 3.90 -14.31
N ALA A 70 -0.91 3.86 -13.92
CA ALA A 70 -0.10 2.66 -14.02
C ALA A 70 -0.51 1.58 -13.00
N GLU A 71 -1.21 2.00 -11.95
CA GLU A 71 -1.65 1.15 -10.86
C GLU A 71 -3.14 0.88 -10.94
N ASN A 72 -3.50 -0.39 -10.76
CA ASN A 72 -4.88 -0.85 -10.75
C ASN A 72 -5.21 -1.36 -9.34
N PRO A 73 -5.53 -0.47 -8.39
CA PRO A 73 -5.70 -0.84 -6.98
C PRO A 73 -6.92 -1.71 -6.72
N PHE A 74 -7.97 -1.60 -7.52
CA PHE A 74 -9.28 -2.21 -7.23
C PHE A 74 -9.52 -3.51 -7.99
N ILE A 75 -10.23 -4.43 -7.34
CA ILE A 75 -10.80 -5.60 -7.99
C ILE A 75 -11.88 -5.20 -9.01
N ASP A 76 -12.72 -4.23 -8.63
CA ASP A 76 -13.67 -3.59 -9.53
C ASP A 76 -12.96 -2.45 -10.27
N ILE A 77 -12.51 -2.73 -11.49
CA ILE A 77 -11.77 -1.76 -12.31
C ILE A 77 -12.65 -0.60 -12.79
N PHE A 78 -13.97 -0.69 -12.65
CA PHE A 78 -14.86 0.42 -12.98
C PHE A 78 -14.69 1.58 -11.99
N LYS A 79 -14.28 1.33 -10.74
CA LYS A 79 -14.04 2.37 -9.71
C LYS A 79 -12.96 3.39 -10.09
N GLN A 80 -12.10 3.04 -11.04
CA GLN A 80 -11.02 3.90 -11.54
C GLN A 80 -11.26 4.37 -12.97
N SER A 81 -12.47 4.20 -13.50
CA SER A 81 -12.80 4.69 -14.84
C SER A 81 -12.75 6.22 -14.91
N GLN A 82 -12.75 6.76 -16.12
CA GLN A 82 -13.16 8.16 -16.28
C GLN A 82 -14.64 8.31 -15.90
N PRO A 83 -15.06 9.53 -15.53
CA PRO A 83 -16.48 9.91 -15.60
C PRO A 83 -17.04 9.68 -17.00
N TRP A 84 -18.36 9.53 -17.09
CA TRP A 84 -19.04 9.38 -18.38
C TRP A 84 -18.65 10.47 -19.37
N LYS A 85 -18.21 10.04 -20.56
CA LYS A 85 -17.92 10.93 -21.66
C LYS A 85 -19.06 10.86 -22.66
N SER A 86 -19.85 11.93 -22.74
CA SER A 86 -20.97 12.06 -23.67
C SER A 86 -20.50 12.09 -25.12
N GLN A 87 -21.11 11.26 -25.95
CA GLN A 87 -20.83 11.15 -27.37
C GLN A 87 -22.13 11.23 -28.17
N ARG A 88 -22.04 11.67 -29.42
CA ARG A 88 -23.20 11.74 -30.32
C ARG A 88 -22.76 11.53 -31.76
N LYS A 89 -23.64 10.91 -32.55
CA LYS A 89 -23.44 10.71 -33.98
C LYS A 89 -23.23 12.06 -34.67
N GLY A 90 -22.15 12.19 -35.45
CA GLY A 90 -21.81 13.42 -36.17
C GLY A 90 -21.07 14.47 -35.34
N SER A 91 -20.86 14.25 -34.05
CA SER A 91 -20.11 15.16 -33.17
C SER A 91 -18.69 14.66 -32.91
N GLY A 92 -17.79 15.58 -32.53
CA GLY A 92 -16.44 15.22 -32.08
C GLY A 92 -16.45 14.45 -30.75
N TYR A 93 -15.33 13.79 -30.42
CA TYR A 93 -15.22 13.00 -29.20
C TYR A 93 -15.47 13.85 -27.94
N GLY A 94 -16.39 13.39 -27.09
CA GLY A 94 -16.74 14.09 -25.86
C GLY A 94 -17.61 15.33 -26.07
N LYS A 95 -18.17 15.51 -27.26
CA LYS A 95 -19.05 16.63 -27.63
C LYS A 95 -20.50 16.17 -27.85
N GLY A 96 -20.94 15.12 -27.13
CA GLY A 96 -22.28 14.56 -27.28
C GLY A 96 -23.43 15.37 -26.66
N GLY A 97 -23.14 16.49 -26.00
CA GLY A 97 -24.11 17.27 -25.22
C GLY A 97 -24.18 16.82 -23.76
N ALA A 98 -25.07 17.43 -22.98
CA ALA A 98 -25.30 17.02 -21.59
C ALA A 98 -25.86 15.58 -21.52
N LEU A 99 -25.48 14.84 -20.49
CA LEU A 99 -26.10 13.56 -20.15
C LEU A 99 -27.14 13.79 -19.06
N ASP A 100 -28.27 13.12 -19.18
CA ASP A 100 -29.26 13.03 -18.11
C ASP A 100 -28.79 12.00 -17.08
N LEU A 101 -28.30 12.50 -15.95
CA LEU A 101 -27.73 11.70 -14.87
C LEU A 101 -28.58 11.80 -13.60
N ASP A 102 -28.71 10.71 -12.86
CA ASP A 102 -29.31 10.71 -11.53
C ASP A 102 -28.36 11.32 -10.48
N GLY A 103 -28.82 11.42 -9.23
CA GLY A 103 -28.01 11.94 -8.12
C GLY A 103 -26.74 11.12 -7.81
N ASN A 104 -26.63 9.89 -8.32
CA ASN A 104 -25.47 9.02 -8.18
C ASN A 104 -24.58 9.04 -9.44
N GLY A 105 -24.94 9.78 -10.48
CA GLY A 105 -24.21 9.87 -11.74
C GLY A 105 -24.51 8.76 -12.76
N TRP A 106 -25.58 7.97 -12.57
CA TRP A 106 -26.03 6.97 -13.54
C TRP A 106 -26.86 7.62 -14.65
N VAL A 107 -26.69 7.15 -15.88
CA VAL A 107 -27.40 7.68 -17.04
C VAL A 107 -28.86 7.22 -17.01
N GLN A 108 -29.79 8.15 -16.80
CA GLN A 108 -31.22 7.87 -16.74
C GLN A 108 -31.82 7.72 -18.14
N SER A 109 -31.40 8.57 -19.07
CA SER A 109 -31.85 8.55 -20.45
C SER A 109 -30.76 9.01 -21.42
N LEU A 110 -30.93 8.68 -22.70
CA LEU A 110 -30.05 9.08 -23.78
C LEU A 110 -30.89 9.69 -24.89
N GLU A 111 -30.45 10.85 -25.42
CA GLU A 111 -31.07 11.42 -26.60
C GLU A 111 -30.83 10.56 -27.85
N PRO A 112 -31.66 10.70 -28.92
CA PRO A 112 -31.44 9.98 -30.17
C PRO A 112 -30.02 10.14 -30.72
N GLY A 113 -29.32 9.02 -30.89
CA GLY A 113 -27.95 8.98 -31.40
C GLY A 113 -26.87 9.41 -30.40
N GLN A 114 -27.21 9.59 -29.12
CA GLN A 114 -26.30 9.84 -28.02
C GLN A 114 -25.87 8.53 -27.33
N TRP A 115 -24.66 8.48 -26.80
CA TRP A 115 -24.18 7.40 -25.95
C TRP A 115 -23.16 7.91 -24.92
N ALA A 116 -22.88 7.10 -23.90
CA ALA A 116 -21.91 7.42 -22.85
C ALA A 116 -20.74 6.44 -22.84
N ASP A 117 -19.51 6.96 -22.92
CA ASP A 117 -18.27 6.18 -22.90
C ASP A 117 -17.54 6.30 -21.55
N ALA A 118 -17.13 5.17 -20.98
CA ALA A 118 -16.21 5.08 -19.85
C ALA A 118 -14.98 4.26 -20.24
N LEU A 119 -13.81 4.88 -20.14
CA LEU A 119 -12.51 4.25 -20.31
C LEU A 119 -11.95 3.76 -18.98
N MET A 120 -11.24 2.63 -19.02
CA MET A 120 -10.51 2.02 -17.91
C MET A 120 -9.13 1.56 -18.39
N CYS A 121 -8.14 1.56 -17.48
CA CYS A 121 -6.83 0.92 -17.67
C CYS A 121 -6.05 1.32 -18.95
N ARG A 122 -6.18 2.56 -19.40
CA ARG A 122 -5.54 3.08 -20.62
C ARG A 122 -4.07 3.41 -20.40
N GLY A 123 -3.28 3.42 -21.47
CA GLY A 123 -1.90 3.89 -21.47
C GLY A 123 -0.87 2.79 -21.18
N GLN A 124 -0.84 2.26 -19.96
CA GLN A 124 0.27 1.40 -19.51
C GLN A 124 0.09 -0.09 -19.83
N GLY A 125 -1.14 -0.59 -19.94
CA GLY A 125 -1.40 -2.01 -20.17
C GLY A 125 -1.14 -2.92 -18.96
N HIS A 126 -0.91 -2.36 -17.77
CA HIS A 126 -0.54 -3.11 -16.56
C HIS A 126 -1.74 -3.63 -15.76
N TYR A 127 -2.66 -4.34 -16.41
CA TYR A 127 -3.81 -4.96 -15.78
C TYR A 127 -3.92 -6.45 -16.15
N PRO A 128 -4.58 -7.29 -15.33
CA PRO A 128 -4.66 -8.73 -15.59
C PRO A 128 -5.24 -9.06 -16.97
N ALA A 129 -4.66 -10.05 -17.65
CA ALA A 129 -5.32 -10.68 -18.80
C ALA A 129 -6.34 -11.71 -18.32
N GLY A 130 -7.33 -12.02 -19.15
CA GLY A 130 -8.25 -13.14 -18.91
C GLY A 130 -9.72 -12.74 -18.87
N GLU A 131 -10.50 -13.55 -18.15
CA GLU A 131 -11.95 -13.42 -18.12
C GLU A 131 -12.40 -12.41 -17.06
N TYR A 132 -12.94 -11.28 -17.51
CA TYR A 132 -13.57 -10.28 -16.65
C TYR A 132 -15.09 -10.47 -16.65
N VAL A 133 -15.73 -10.04 -15.57
CA VAL A 133 -17.19 -10.06 -15.45
C VAL A 133 -17.70 -8.66 -15.17
N CYS A 134 -18.51 -8.13 -16.08
CA CYS A 134 -19.28 -6.93 -15.85
C CYS A 134 -20.65 -7.31 -15.24
N LEU A 135 -20.95 -6.78 -14.06
CA LEU A 135 -22.22 -6.90 -13.38
C LEU A 135 -22.91 -5.53 -13.39
N TYR A 136 -24.22 -5.50 -13.59
CA TYR A 136 -25.01 -4.27 -13.59
C TYR A 136 -26.47 -4.57 -13.25
N ASP A 137 -27.16 -3.56 -12.73
CA ASP A 137 -28.60 -3.60 -12.52
C ASP A 137 -29.29 -2.78 -13.62
N GLY A 138 -30.59 -3.04 -13.83
CA GLY A 138 -31.40 -2.33 -14.80
C GLY A 138 -31.45 -2.96 -16.19
N ASP A 139 -32.09 -2.24 -17.11
CA ASP A 139 -32.27 -2.64 -18.50
C ASP A 139 -31.63 -1.64 -19.47
N GLY A 140 -30.88 -2.17 -20.43
CA GLY A 140 -30.12 -1.36 -21.35
C GLY A 140 -29.05 -2.13 -22.11
N ARG A 141 -28.29 -1.40 -22.94
CA ARG A 141 -27.29 -1.95 -23.85
C ARG A 141 -25.91 -1.42 -23.48
N ILE A 142 -25.11 -2.28 -22.88
CA ILE A 142 -23.68 -2.03 -22.61
C ILE A 142 -22.84 -2.76 -23.66
N GLU A 143 -21.93 -2.04 -24.29
CA GLU A 143 -20.96 -2.54 -25.24
C GLU A 143 -19.54 -2.38 -24.72
N PHE A 144 -18.65 -3.24 -25.21
CA PHE A 144 -17.24 -3.23 -24.85
C PHE A 144 -16.39 -3.16 -26.09
N GLY A 145 -15.25 -2.48 -25.97
CA GLY A 145 -14.29 -2.35 -27.06
C GLY A 145 -12.86 -2.26 -26.57
N PHE A 146 -11.97 -2.01 -27.54
CA PHE A 146 -10.52 -2.03 -27.35
C PHE A 146 -10.04 -3.41 -26.90
N ASP A 147 -9.47 -3.51 -25.70
CA ASP A 147 -8.84 -4.73 -25.20
C ASP A 147 -9.85 -5.76 -24.69
N ALA A 148 -11.12 -5.36 -24.53
CA ALA A 148 -12.21 -6.24 -24.09
C ALA A 148 -13.08 -6.71 -25.25
N LYS A 149 -13.26 -8.03 -25.34
CA LYS A 149 -14.20 -8.69 -26.27
C LYS A 149 -15.28 -9.41 -25.49
N VAL A 150 -16.54 -9.22 -25.88
CA VAL A 150 -17.66 -9.90 -25.24
C VAL A 150 -17.61 -11.39 -25.59
N LYS A 151 -17.56 -12.23 -24.56
CA LYS A 151 -17.63 -13.70 -24.67
C LYS A 151 -19.07 -14.20 -24.48
N LYS A 152 -19.80 -13.67 -23.50
CA LYS A 152 -21.19 -14.07 -23.20
C LYS A 152 -21.98 -12.90 -22.64
N ARG A 153 -23.27 -12.83 -22.97
CA ARG A 153 -24.22 -11.84 -22.44
C ARG A 153 -25.39 -12.53 -21.77
N GLN A 154 -25.75 -12.05 -20.59
CA GLN A 154 -26.94 -12.38 -19.82
C GLN A 154 -27.46 -11.09 -19.20
N LYS A 155 -28.75 -11.05 -18.83
CA LYS A 155 -29.30 -9.87 -18.14
C LYS A 155 -28.52 -9.63 -16.86
N GLY A 156 -28.01 -8.40 -16.67
CA GLY A 156 -27.22 -7.99 -15.52
C GLY A 156 -25.80 -8.58 -15.44
N ARG A 157 -25.36 -9.35 -16.45
CA ARG A 157 -24.05 -10.02 -16.44
C ARG A 157 -23.45 -10.19 -17.83
N ILE A 158 -22.27 -9.62 -18.04
CA ILE A 158 -21.52 -9.74 -19.30
C ILE A 158 -20.13 -10.31 -19.00
N VAL A 159 -19.78 -11.41 -19.66
CA VAL A 159 -18.46 -12.02 -19.58
C VAL A 159 -17.59 -11.50 -20.72
N LEU A 160 -16.38 -11.07 -20.40
CA LEU A 160 -15.42 -10.47 -21.31
C LEU A 160 -14.15 -11.30 -21.37
N ASN A 161 -13.57 -11.47 -22.55
CA ASN A 161 -12.19 -11.88 -22.71
C ASN A 161 -11.34 -10.62 -22.93
N VAL A 162 -10.36 -10.39 -22.06
CA VAL A 162 -9.54 -9.19 -22.03
C VAL A 162 -8.08 -9.52 -22.32
N SER A 163 -7.51 -8.83 -23.31
CA SER A 163 -6.10 -8.92 -23.70
C SER A 163 -5.41 -7.56 -23.51
N PRO A 164 -4.65 -7.36 -22.42
CA PRO A 164 -4.15 -6.04 -22.04
C PRO A 164 -3.25 -5.39 -23.10
N SER A 165 -3.52 -4.12 -23.40
CA SER A 165 -2.67 -3.25 -24.20
C SER A 165 -2.74 -1.80 -23.72
N LYS A 166 -2.05 -0.90 -24.42
CA LYS A 166 -2.11 0.55 -24.15
C LYS A 166 -3.49 1.16 -24.45
N ARG A 167 -4.37 0.45 -25.18
CA ARG A 167 -5.70 0.94 -25.54
C ARG A 167 -6.64 0.96 -24.34
N GLY A 168 -6.45 0.04 -23.39
CA GLY A 168 -7.31 -0.11 -22.23
C GLY A 168 -8.66 -0.74 -22.60
N ILE A 169 -9.61 -0.61 -21.70
CA ILE A 169 -10.96 -1.15 -21.86
C ILE A 169 -11.92 0.02 -22.08
N LEU A 170 -12.74 -0.08 -23.13
CA LEU A 170 -13.88 0.81 -23.34
C LEU A 170 -15.15 0.11 -22.89
N LEU A 171 -15.92 0.76 -22.02
CA LEU A 171 -17.32 0.48 -21.78
C LEU A 171 -18.15 1.58 -22.42
N ARG A 172 -19.19 1.19 -23.18
CA ARG A 172 -20.10 2.11 -23.86
C ARG A 172 -21.55 1.77 -23.52
N LEU A 173 -22.30 2.73 -23.00
CA LEU A 173 -23.75 2.62 -22.80
C LEU A 173 -24.47 3.23 -24.01
N THR A 174 -25.11 2.39 -24.82
CA THR A 174 -25.83 2.83 -26.04
C THR A 174 -27.35 2.87 -25.89
N ALA A 175 -27.89 2.24 -24.83
CA ALA A 175 -29.31 2.32 -24.48
C ALA A 175 -29.47 2.09 -22.98
N THR A 176 -30.48 2.72 -22.39
CA THR A 176 -30.90 2.55 -20.99
C THR A 176 -32.41 2.75 -20.93
N ASN A 177 -33.11 1.95 -20.14
CA ASN A 177 -34.56 2.10 -19.93
C ASN A 177 -34.80 3.17 -18.86
N PRO A 178 -35.47 4.30 -19.15
CA PRO A 178 -35.71 5.35 -18.15
C PRO A 178 -36.54 4.90 -16.94
N LEU A 179 -37.33 3.83 -17.06
CA LEU A 179 -38.09 3.25 -15.96
C LEU A 179 -37.29 2.25 -15.11
N ASP A 180 -36.16 1.76 -15.63
CA ASP A 180 -35.24 0.86 -14.93
C ASP A 180 -33.80 1.07 -15.46
N PRO A 181 -33.17 2.21 -15.15
CA PRO A 181 -31.92 2.61 -15.78
C PRO A 181 -30.76 1.71 -15.37
N VAL A 182 -29.81 1.55 -16.30
CA VAL A 182 -28.57 0.83 -16.05
C VAL A 182 -27.77 1.53 -14.94
N ARG A 183 -27.50 0.79 -13.87
CA ARG A 183 -26.81 1.30 -12.67
C ARG A 183 -25.98 0.21 -12.00
N ASN A 184 -25.24 0.60 -10.96
CA ASN A 184 -24.40 -0.31 -10.16
C ASN A 184 -23.43 -1.15 -11.00
N ILE A 185 -22.91 -0.55 -12.07
CA ILE A 185 -21.94 -1.18 -12.96
C ILE A 185 -20.67 -1.48 -12.18
N ARG A 186 -20.25 -2.75 -12.25
CA ARG A 186 -19.01 -3.27 -11.67
C ARG A 186 -18.31 -4.08 -12.75
N VAL A 187 -17.03 -3.84 -12.96
CA VAL A 187 -16.21 -4.62 -13.91
C VAL A 187 -15.14 -5.34 -13.12
N ILE A 188 -15.40 -6.62 -12.84
CA ILE A 188 -14.63 -7.43 -11.90
C ILE A 188 -13.47 -8.11 -12.60
N ALA A 189 -12.27 -7.95 -12.03
CA ALA A 189 -11.05 -8.59 -12.48
C ALA A 189 -11.11 -10.14 -12.41
N PRO A 190 -10.28 -10.85 -13.20
CA PRO A 190 -10.29 -12.31 -13.26
C PRO A 190 -10.07 -12.96 -11.89
N GLY A 191 -10.90 -13.97 -11.57
CA GLY A 191 -10.79 -14.74 -10.33
C GLY A 191 -11.47 -14.12 -9.10
N PHE A 192 -12.09 -12.94 -9.22
CA PHE A 192 -12.67 -12.24 -8.07
C PHE A 192 -14.20 -12.11 -8.06
N GLU A 193 -14.93 -12.68 -9.03
CA GLU A 193 -16.39 -12.57 -9.13
C GLU A 193 -17.09 -12.96 -7.81
N ASN A 194 -16.66 -14.03 -7.15
CA ASN A 194 -17.29 -14.49 -5.91
C ASN A 194 -16.82 -13.75 -4.66
N THR A 195 -15.80 -12.89 -4.75
CA THR A 195 -15.18 -12.24 -3.58
C THR A 195 -15.20 -10.72 -3.62
N HIS A 196 -15.61 -10.11 -4.74
CA HIS A 196 -15.56 -8.66 -4.96
C HIS A 196 -16.36 -7.84 -3.94
N HIS A 197 -17.35 -8.45 -3.28
CA HIS A 197 -18.16 -7.79 -2.26
C HIS A 197 -17.41 -7.64 -0.92
N ASN A 198 -16.48 -8.55 -0.61
CA ASN A 198 -15.69 -8.54 0.63
C ASN A 198 -14.26 -8.03 0.42
N ARG A 199 -13.83 -7.84 -0.84
CA ARG A 199 -12.48 -7.41 -1.18
C ARG A 199 -12.53 -6.25 -2.14
N ILE A 200 -12.06 -5.09 -1.67
CA ILE A 200 -12.01 -3.87 -2.45
C ILE A 200 -10.72 -3.83 -3.29
N PHE A 201 -9.58 -4.08 -2.63
CA PHE A 201 -8.27 -3.98 -3.25
C PHE A 201 -7.82 -5.28 -3.90
N HIS A 202 -7.15 -5.16 -5.04
CA HIS A 202 -6.50 -6.28 -5.70
C HIS A 202 -5.32 -6.76 -4.84
N PRO A 203 -5.15 -8.08 -4.62
CA PRO A 203 -4.08 -8.60 -3.75
C PRO A 203 -2.69 -8.13 -4.16
N THR A 204 -2.39 -8.11 -5.47
CA THR A 204 -1.09 -7.63 -5.97
C THR A 204 -0.82 -6.16 -5.64
N PHE A 205 -1.86 -5.33 -5.50
CA PHE A 205 -1.70 -3.95 -5.04
C PHE A 205 -1.29 -3.92 -3.56
N ILE A 206 -2.00 -4.68 -2.71
CA ILE A 206 -1.65 -4.78 -1.28
C ILE A 206 -0.23 -5.34 -1.09
N ASP A 207 0.13 -6.38 -1.84
CA ASP A 207 1.43 -7.03 -1.76
C ASP A 207 2.57 -6.09 -2.17
N ARG A 208 2.35 -5.26 -3.21
CA ARG A 208 3.32 -4.25 -3.65
C ARG A 208 3.63 -3.23 -2.56
N TRP A 209 2.63 -2.85 -1.78
CA TRP A 209 2.76 -1.78 -0.78
C TRP A 209 3.04 -2.28 0.64
N ARG A 210 2.95 -3.60 0.89
CA ARG A 210 3.10 -4.22 2.21
C ARG A 210 4.40 -3.85 2.94
N GLY A 211 5.46 -3.58 2.19
CA GLY A 211 6.77 -3.23 2.75
C GLY A 211 6.91 -1.78 3.23
N PHE A 212 6.00 -0.87 2.89
CA PHE A 212 6.08 0.53 3.32
C PHE A 212 5.46 0.71 4.70
N LYS A 213 6.16 1.40 5.60
CA LYS A 213 5.66 1.69 6.95
C LYS A 213 4.64 2.83 6.98
N VAL A 214 4.70 3.73 6.00
CA VAL A 214 3.79 4.88 5.89
C VAL A 214 3.29 5.01 4.46
N ILE A 215 1.97 5.02 4.29
CA ILE A 215 1.32 5.28 3.01
C ILE A 215 0.54 6.59 3.12
N ARG A 216 0.78 7.50 2.18
CA ARG A 216 0.10 8.78 2.08
C ARG A 216 -0.83 8.79 0.86
N PHE A 217 -2.01 9.38 1.04
CA PHE A 217 -3.11 9.34 0.05
C PHE A 217 -3.30 10.67 -0.68
N MET A 218 -2.28 11.52 -0.73
CA MET A 218 -2.37 12.89 -1.24
C MET A 218 -3.07 13.00 -2.61
N ASP A 219 -2.61 12.23 -3.59
CA ASP A 219 -3.20 12.24 -4.93
C ASP A 219 -4.53 11.47 -5.01
N TRP A 220 -4.72 10.42 -4.20
CA TRP A 220 -6.00 9.71 -4.09
C TRP A 220 -7.12 10.61 -3.59
N MET A 221 -6.82 11.41 -2.56
CA MET A 221 -7.74 12.36 -1.96
C MET A 221 -7.82 13.68 -2.73
N ARG A 222 -7.01 13.85 -3.78
CA ARG A 222 -6.93 15.07 -4.59
C ARG A 222 -6.68 16.33 -3.74
N THR A 223 -5.84 16.22 -2.71
CA THR A 223 -5.54 17.35 -1.80
C THR A 223 -4.52 18.32 -2.38
N ASN A 224 -3.82 17.94 -3.44
CA ASN A 224 -2.90 18.82 -4.14
C ASN A 224 -3.65 20.06 -4.70
N ASN A 225 -3.13 21.25 -4.38
CA ASN A 225 -3.74 22.53 -4.76
C ASN A 225 -5.17 22.73 -4.23
N SER A 226 -5.52 22.11 -3.09
CA SER A 226 -6.81 22.35 -2.44
C SER A 226 -6.99 23.83 -2.09
N LYS A 227 -8.19 24.36 -2.36
CA LYS A 227 -8.60 25.72 -1.97
C LYS A 227 -9.29 25.76 -0.60
N VAL A 228 -9.37 24.62 0.08
CA VAL A 228 -9.96 24.53 1.41
C VAL A 228 -8.96 25.11 2.40
N GLU A 229 -9.26 26.32 2.89
CA GLU A 229 -8.38 27.08 3.79
C GLU A 229 -8.88 27.07 5.25
N ASN A 230 -10.18 26.84 5.48
CA ASN A 230 -10.80 26.82 6.80
C ASN A 230 -11.49 25.47 7.05
N TRP A 231 -11.42 25.00 8.30
CA TRP A 231 -11.88 23.69 8.77
C TRP A 231 -12.91 23.82 9.89
#